data_AF-Q39773-F1
#
_entry.id   AF-Q39773-F1
#
_cell.length_a   1.000
_cell.length_b   1.000
_cell.length_c   1.000
_cell.angle_alpha   90.00
_cell.angle_beta   90.00
_cell.angle_gamma   90.00
#
_symmetry.space_group_name_H-M   'P 1'
#
loop_
_entity.id
_entity.type
_entity.pdbx_description
1 polymer ?
#
loop_
_entity_poly.entity_id
_entity_poly.type
_entity_poly.pdbx_seq_one_letter_code
_entity_poly.pdbx_strand_id
1 'polypeptide(L)'
;MSNHYINSEIKRILDNLVKSSYSKQYFLYKSENIVLSQSSSEDDWNYCLLILKFVNPKDSIKIISSILEFFLRSDRHRDKFDEHFSYLNTTIAKAIVSSSHLEILGCLYSQNSANSIQSVSSYFNRNNITISCKINNVLKISNFLSIFYLHTPSYSDSVLDYEFNYSFNSNVSVKISMLGGLLNHFDLMVFLSILYAHKLDTILYPDNVVDINFSNISFMLSDNGRNRFKYLNSLEKLSKVHLHSFSSSKESLLSTFLGPSGCAYSFSGTLLSFEQISTKSLTNMRVYLSEPILKMLTLKNNYSIVNWLSFSSISSYQIRLLYFYFCLHVKVSRYFQTFLVDRIVNDLYISASGQSSIRSRKFRIRRMLQSIYDSQQNIIDFDFQLIFSSCSSKRFIQSIKVRRSKVVLIN
;
A
#
# COMPACT_ATOMS: atom_id res chain seq x y z
N MET A 1 -5.91 -41.88 -28.89
CA MET A 1 -6.98 -41.15 -28.17
C MET A 1 -6.67 -39.66 -27.93
N SER A 2 -5.41 -39.25 -27.72
CA SER A 2 -5.05 -37.84 -27.43
C SER A 2 -5.32 -36.85 -28.57
N ASN A 3 -5.00 -37.19 -29.83
CA ASN A 3 -5.11 -36.23 -30.94
C ASN A 3 -6.57 -35.89 -31.31
N HIS A 4 -7.50 -36.84 -31.22
CA HIS A 4 -8.91 -36.57 -31.48
C HIS A 4 -9.50 -35.62 -30.44
N TYR A 5 -9.12 -35.78 -29.16
CA TYR A 5 -9.52 -34.88 -28.09
C TYR A 5 -8.94 -33.47 -28.30
N ILE A 6 -7.63 -33.36 -28.54
CA ILE A 6 -6.95 -32.08 -28.78
C ILE A 6 -7.59 -31.35 -29.96
N ASN A 7 -7.86 -32.04 -31.08
CA ASN A 7 -8.52 -31.43 -32.23
C ASN A 7 -9.95 -30.97 -31.93
N SER A 8 -10.70 -31.73 -31.13
CA SER A 8 -12.05 -31.31 -30.71
C SER A 8 -12.01 -30.09 -29.79
N GLU A 9 -11.03 -30.01 -28.89
CA GLU A 9 -10.85 -28.86 -27.99
C GLU A 9 -10.37 -27.61 -28.74
N ILE A 10 -9.45 -27.75 -29.69
CA ILE A 10 -9.02 -26.65 -30.57
C ILE A 10 -10.23 -26.08 -31.31
N LYS A 11 -11.05 -26.94 -31.93
CA LYS A 11 -12.26 -26.51 -32.64
C LYS A 11 -13.23 -25.79 -31.71
N ARG A 12 -13.47 -26.33 -30.51
CA ARG A 12 -14.33 -25.71 -29.49
C ARG A 12 -13.80 -24.34 -29.07
N ILE A 13 -12.49 -24.21 -28.84
CA ILE A 13 -11.85 -22.96 -28.44
C ILE A 13 -11.99 -21.93 -29.57
N LEU A 14 -11.74 -22.30 -30.82
CA LEU A 14 -11.93 -21.44 -31.99
C LEU A 14 -13.38 -20.94 -32.10
N ASP A 15 -14.35 -21.86 -32.04
CA ASP A 15 -15.78 -21.53 -32.14
C ASP A 15 -16.21 -20.56 -31.04
N ASN A 16 -15.72 -20.76 -29.80
CA ASN A 16 -15.99 -19.88 -28.68
C ASN A 16 -15.26 -18.52 -28.80
N LEU A 17 -14.00 -18.50 -29.24
CA LEU A 17 -13.22 -17.28 -29.42
C LEU A 17 -13.87 -16.35 -30.44
N VAL A 18 -14.26 -16.88 -31.60
CA VAL A 18 -14.87 -16.11 -32.69
C VAL A 18 -16.22 -15.52 -32.26
N LYS A 19 -17.00 -16.23 -31.44
CA LYS A 19 -18.30 -15.77 -30.92
C LYS A 19 -18.18 -14.87 -29.67
N SER A 20 -17.02 -14.83 -29.03
CA SER A 20 -16.81 -14.06 -27.80
C SER A 20 -16.48 -12.59 -28.08
N SER A 21 -16.52 -11.77 -27.02
CA SER A 21 -16.01 -10.39 -27.03
C SER A 21 -14.49 -10.29 -27.28
N TYR A 22 -13.77 -11.42 -27.29
CA TYR A 22 -12.35 -11.50 -27.55
C TYR A 22 -11.98 -11.74 -29.02
N SER A 23 -12.96 -11.93 -29.90
CA SER A 23 -12.74 -12.20 -31.33
C SER A 23 -11.85 -11.15 -32.01
N LYS A 24 -12.11 -9.87 -31.76
CA LYS A 24 -11.29 -8.77 -32.31
C LYS A 24 -9.83 -8.88 -31.86
N GLN A 25 -9.60 -9.16 -30.57
CA GLN A 25 -8.25 -9.29 -30.02
C GLN A 25 -7.54 -10.54 -30.58
N TYR A 26 -8.28 -11.63 -30.76
CA TYR A 26 -7.78 -12.86 -31.36
C TYR A 26 -7.29 -12.62 -32.80
N PHE A 27 -8.08 -11.95 -33.64
CA PHE A 27 -7.67 -11.63 -35.01
C PHE A 27 -6.51 -10.63 -35.10
N LEU A 28 -6.42 -9.68 -34.16
CA LEU A 28 -5.29 -8.75 -34.10
C LEU A 28 -3.96 -9.49 -33.86
N TYR A 29 -3.92 -10.46 -32.94
CA TYR A 29 -2.71 -11.26 -32.72
C TYR A 29 -2.35 -12.21 -33.86
N LYS A 30 -3.30 -12.49 -34.77
CA LYS A 30 -3.08 -13.30 -35.97
C LYS A 30 -2.45 -12.50 -37.13
N SER A 31 -2.51 -11.18 -37.08
CA SER A 31 -1.95 -10.34 -38.15
C SER A 31 -0.43 -10.29 -38.08
N GLU A 32 0.26 -10.86 -39.08
CA GLU A 32 1.72 -11.04 -39.12
C GLU A 32 2.52 -9.72 -39.07
N ASN A 33 1.90 -8.60 -39.44
CA ASN A 33 2.59 -7.33 -39.65
C ASN A 33 2.41 -6.29 -38.52
N ILE A 34 1.77 -6.66 -37.40
CA ILE A 34 1.49 -5.70 -36.32
C ILE A 34 2.06 -6.20 -35.00
N VAL A 35 3.10 -5.50 -34.52
CA VAL A 35 3.53 -5.61 -33.12
C VAL A 35 2.61 -4.74 -32.27
N LEU A 36 1.80 -5.38 -31.43
CA LEU A 36 0.76 -4.72 -30.63
C LEU A 36 1.31 -4.27 -29.27
N SER A 37 2.28 -4.99 -28.74
CA SER A 37 2.92 -4.72 -27.44
C SER A 37 4.36 -4.19 -27.62
N GLN A 38 5.20 -4.25 -26.59
CA GLN A 38 6.58 -3.73 -26.67
C GLN A 38 7.48 -4.62 -27.55
N SER A 39 7.09 -5.87 -27.78
CA SER A 39 7.81 -6.80 -28.65
C SER A 39 6.89 -7.92 -29.16
N SER A 40 7.25 -8.53 -30.29
CA SER A 40 6.55 -9.70 -30.83
C SER A 40 6.54 -10.88 -29.85
N SER A 41 7.56 -10.99 -28.98
CA SER A 41 7.62 -12.01 -27.92
C SER A 41 6.61 -11.77 -26.80
N GLU A 42 6.36 -10.51 -26.45
CA GLU A 42 5.31 -10.15 -25.50
C GLU A 42 3.92 -10.42 -26.09
N ASP A 43 3.76 -10.16 -27.39
CA ASP A 43 2.54 -10.51 -28.10
C ASP A 43 2.32 -12.03 -28.13
N ASP A 44 3.38 -12.86 -28.31
CA ASP A 44 3.28 -14.33 -28.32
C ASP A 44 2.74 -14.80 -26.96
N TRP A 45 3.25 -14.21 -25.88
CA TRP A 45 2.82 -14.49 -24.51
C TRP A 45 1.38 -14.05 -24.25
N ASN A 46 1.00 -12.83 -24.65
CA ASN A 46 -0.37 -12.33 -24.50
C ASN A 46 -1.38 -13.14 -25.31
N TYR A 47 -0.98 -13.66 -26.47
CA TYR A 47 -1.78 -14.57 -27.27
C TYR A 47 -2.02 -15.90 -26.55
N CYS A 48 -0.99 -16.51 -25.94
CA CYS A 48 -1.19 -17.69 -25.11
C CYS A 48 -2.15 -17.44 -23.94
N LEU A 49 -2.02 -16.30 -23.24
CA LEU A 49 -2.93 -15.93 -22.15
C LEU A 49 -4.39 -15.78 -22.62
N LEU A 50 -4.59 -15.33 -23.86
CA LEU A 50 -5.92 -15.25 -24.47
C LEU A 50 -6.53 -16.63 -24.67
N ILE A 51 -5.79 -17.55 -25.28
CA ILE A 51 -6.24 -18.94 -25.53
C ILE A 51 -6.52 -19.65 -24.20
N LEU A 52 -5.65 -19.48 -23.20
CA LEU A 52 -5.78 -20.13 -21.88
C LEU A 52 -7.08 -19.82 -21.15
N LYS A 53 -7.78 -18.71 -21.47
CA LYS A 53 -9.11 -18.41 -20.92
C LYS A 53 -10.17 -19.42 -21.32
N PHE A 54 -10.01 -20.06 -22.47
CA PHE A 54 -11.00 -20.94 -23.09
C PHE A 54 -10.69 -22.42 -22.90
N VAL A 55 -9.49 -22.78 -22.44
CA VAL A 55 -9.02 -24.16 -22.25
C VAL A 55 -9.72 -24.84 -21.07
N ASN A 56 -9.91 -26.17 -21.13
CA ASN A 56 -10.40 -26.95 -20.00
C ASN A 56 -9.39 -26.90 -18.84
N PRO A 57 -9.73 -26.32 -17.68
CA PRO A 57 -8.79 -26.23 -16.55
C PRO A 57 -8.50 -27.59 -15.91
N LYS A 58 -9.30 -28.63 -16.22
CA LYS A 58 -9.10 -30.00 -15.72
C LYS A 58 -8.12 -30.80 -16.58
N ASP A 59 -7.68 -30.27 -17.72
CA ASP A 59 -6.74 -30.97 -18.58
C ASP A 59 -5.34 -31.01 -17.97
N SER A 60 -4.60 -32.08 -18.28
CA SER A 60 -3.19 -32.17 -17.87
C SER A 60 -2.36 -31.06 -18.54
N ILE A 61 -1.30 -30.61 -17.87
CA ILE A 61 -0.36 -29.60 -18.41
C ILE A 61 0.16 -30.00 -19.80
N LYS A 62 0.36 -31.29 -20.05
CA LYS A 62 0.79 -31.80 -21.36
C LYS A 62 -0.24 -31.51 -22.45
N ILE A 63 -1.53 -31.75 -22.17
CA ILE A 63 -2.63 -31.49 -23.10
C ILE A 63 -2.76 -29.98 -23.36
N ILE A 64 -2.73 -29.16 -22.30
CA ILE A 64 -2.79 -27.70 -22.40
C ILE A 64 -1.62 -27.16 -23.24
N SER A 65 -0.42 -27.72 -23.05
CA SER A 65 0.77 -27.34 -23.81
C SER A 65 0.61 -27.69 -25.29
N SER A 66 0.09 -28.88 -25.62
CA SER A 66 -0.18 -29.28 -27.01
C SER A 66 -1.24 -28.40 -27.69
N ILE A 67 -2.27 -27.96 -26.95
CA ILE A 67 -3.27 -27.02 -27.48
C ILE A 67 -2.62 -25.66 -27.79
N LEU A 68 -1.81 -25.13 -26.88
CA LEU A 68 -1.12 -23.85 -27.09
C LEU A 68 -0.09 -23.90 -28.22
N GLU A 69 0.63 -25.01 -28.32
CA GLU A 69 1.58 -25.26 -29.41
C GLU A 69 0.87 -25.19 -30.77
N PHE A 70 -0.32 -25.79 -30.89
CA PHE A 70 -1.13 -25.70 -32.10
C PHE A 70 -1.48 -24.25 -32.45
N PHE A 71 -1.98 -23.45 -31.50
CA PHE A 71 -2.36 -22.06 -31.76
C PHE A 71 -1.15 -21.19 -32.16
N LEU A 72 0.02 -21.41 -31.56
CA LEU A 72 1.23 -20.66 -31.90
C LEU A 72 1.78 -21.03 -33.27
N ARG A 73 1.78 -22.33 -33.63
CA ARG A 73 2.32 -22.80 -34.92
C ARG A 73 1.35 -22.60 -36.09
N SER A 74 0.07 -22.88 -35.89
CA SER A 74 -0.91 -22.92 -36.98
C SER A 74 -1.64 -21.60 -37.18
N ASP A 75 -2.00 -20.89 -36.10
CA ASP A 75 -2.81 -19.67 -36.23
C ASP A 75 -1.94 -18.42 -36.28
N ARG A 76 -1.03 -18.25 -35.31
CA ARG A 76 -0.19 -17.05 -35.25
C ARG A 76 1.01 -17.10 -36.18
N HIS A 77 1.66 -18.26 -36.28
CA HIS A 77 2.87 -18.59 -37.05
C HIS A 77 4.01 -17.56 -37.00
N ARG A 78 5.18 -17.98 -36.54
CA ARG A 78 6.44 -17.22 -36.65
C ARG A 78 7.58 -18.17 -36.91
N ASP A 79 8.49 -17.80 -37.82
CA ASP A 79 9.69 -18.59 -38.17
C ASP A 79 10.49 -19.00 -36.92
N LYS A 80 10.51 -18.12 -35.91
CA LYS A 80 11.16 -18.34 -34.62
C LYS A 80 10.64 -19.56 -33.84
N PHE A 81 9.41 -20.00 -34.08
CA PHE A 81 8.84 -21.20 -33.43
C PHE A 81 9.39 -22.51 -34.00
N ASP A 82 9.90 -22.46 -35.24
CA ASP A 82 10.51 -23.60 -35.91
C ASP A 82 12.04 -23.59 -35.76
N GLU A 83 12.66 -22.40 -35.74
CA GLU A 83 14.11 -22.24 -35.57
C GLU A 83 14.59 -22.46 -34.12
N HIS A 84 13.73 -22.25 -33.11
CA HIS A 84 14.13 -22.31 -31.70
C HIS A 84 13.14 -23.12 -30.85
N PHE A 85 13.35 -24.44 -30.79
CA PHE A 85 12.54 -25.36 -29.98
C PHE A 85 12.44 -24.96 -28.50
N SER A 86 13.48 -24.37 -27.92
CA SER A 86 13.49 -23.90 -26.53
C SER A 86 12.60 -22.68 -26.31
N TYR A 87 12.45 -21.81 -27.31
CA TYR A 87 11.69 -20.57 -27.21
C TYR A 87 10.19 -20.85 -27.08
N LEU A 88 9.65 -21.75 -27.91
CA LEU A 88 8.25 -22.16 -27.89
C LEU A 88 7.88 -22.75 -26.52
N ASN A 89 8.63 -23.74 -26.06
CA ASN A 89 8.42 -24.39 -24.77
C ASN A 89 8.53 -23.42 -23.60
N THR A 90 9.50 -22.50 -23.63
CA THR A 90 9.67 -21.49 -22.59
C THR A 90 8.49 -20.52 -22.55
N THR A 91 7.97 -20.13 -23.71
CA THR A 91 6.84 -19.20 -23.82
C THR A 91 5.55 -19.85 -23.30
N ILE A 92 5.27 -21.09 -23.70
CA ILE A 92 4.12 -21.88 -23.23
C ILE A 92 4.20 -22.09 -21.71
N ALA A 93 5.35 -22.53 -21.19
CA ALA A 93 5.53 -22.76 -19.76
C ALA A 93 5.30 -21.48 -18.94
N LYS A 94 5.87 -20.35 -19.38
CA LYS A 94 5.67 -19.03 -18.73
C LYS A 94 4.21 -18.59 -18.81
N ALA A 95 3.53 -18.80 -19.93
CA ALA A 95 2.13 -18.44 -20.09
C ALA A 95 1.22 -19.27 -19.18
N ILE A 96 1.43 -20.59 -19.09
CA ILE A 96 0.67 -21.47 -18.20
C ILE A 96 0.86 -21.04 -16.74
N VAL A 97 2.11 -20.90 -16.28
CA VAL A 97 2.42 -20.45 -14.91
C VAL A 97 1.77 -19.09 -14.61
N SER A 98 1.89 -18.13 -15.54
CA SER A 98 1.27 -16.82 -15.38
C SER A 98 -0.26 -16.89 -15.38
N SER A 99 -0.87 -17.74 -16.21
CA SER A 99 -2.32 -17.87 -16.28
C SER A 99 -2.91 -18.45 -14.99
N SER A 100 -2.18 -19.38 -14.35
CA SER A 100 -2.54 -19.92 -13.04
C SER A 100 -2.42 -18.86 -11.95
N HIS A 101 -1.39 -18.01 -11.99
CA HIS A 101 -1.23 -16.89 -11.04
C HIS A 101 -2.28 -15.79 -11.21
N LEU A 102 -2.76 -15.56 -12.44
CA LEU A 102 -3.78 -14.57 -12.77
C LEU A 102 -5.21 -15.11 -12.62
N GLU A 103 -5.39 -16.37 -12.24
CA GLU A 103 -6.69 -17.07 -12.17
C GLU A 103 -7.51 -16.98 -13.47
N ILE A 104 -6.84 -16.87 -14.63
CA ILE A 104 -7.51 -16.77 -15.94
C ILE A 104 -7.62 -18.13 -16.64
N LEU A 105 -6.96 -19.17 -16.14
CA LEU A 105 -6.99 -20.50 -16.76
C LEU A 105 -8.41 -21.06 -16.79
N GLY A 106 -8.96 -21.24 -17.99
CA GLY A 106 -10.29 -21.81 -18.20
C GLY A 106 -11.45 -20.99 -17.63
N CYS A 107 -11.25 -19.69 -17.35
CA CYS A 107 -12.29 -18.83 -16.78
C CYS A 107 -13.54 -18.66 -17.66
N LEU A 108 -13.43 -18.99 -18.96
CA LEU A 108 -14.52 -18.98 -19.94
C LEU A 108 -14.88 -20.38 -20.43
N TYR A 109 -14.33 -21.43 -19.83
CA TYR A 109 -14.57 -22.81 -20.24
C TYR A 109 -16.03 -23.26 -20.04
N SER A 110 -16.69 -22.78 -18.98
CA SER A 110 -18.02 -23.24 -18.54
C SER A 110 -19.20 -22.35 -18.95
N GLN A 111 -18.98 -21.28 -19.71
CA GLN A 111 -20.07 -20.34 -20.03
C GLN A 111 -21.15 -20.86 -21.01
N ASN A 112 -21.02 -22.10 -21.52
CA ASN A 112 -21.99 -22.70 -22.45
C ASN A 112 -22.68 -23.98 -21.95
N SER A 113 -22.52 -24.39 -20.67
CA SER A 113 -23.39 -25.41 -20.06
C SER A 113 -24.50 -24.71 -19.28
N ALA A 114 -25.72 -24.75 -19.83
CA ALA A 114 -26.92 -24.12 -19.31
C ALA A 114 -27.21 -24.39 -17.81
N ASN A 115 -27.90 -23.42 -17.20
CA ASN A 115 -28.59 -23.44 -15.90
C ASN A 115 -27.75 -23.18 -14.63
N SER A 116 -27.59 -21.91 -14.29
CA SER A 116 -28.40 -21.27 -13.22
C SER A 116 -27.86 -19.87 -12.94
N ILE A 117 -28.73 -18.90 -13.13
CA ILE A 117 -28.52 -17.50 -12.80
C ILE A 117 -28.47 -17.42 -11.27
N GLN A 118 -27.28 -17.23 -10.71
CA GLN A 118 -27.12 -16.36 -9.56
C GLN A 118 -26.39 -15.12 -10.04
N SER A 119 -27.14 -14.02 -10.10
CA SER A 119 -26.64 -12.68 -10.31
C SER A 119 -25.70 -12.31 -9.17
N VAL A 120 -24.42 -12.69 -9.28
CA VAL A 120 -23.36 -11.88 -8.69
C VAL A 120 -23.24 -10.69 -9.62
N SER A 121 -23.85 -9.59 -9.19
CA SER A 121 -23.78 -8.29 -9.83
C SER A 121 -22.35 -8.00 -10.26
N SER A 122 -22.15 -8.11 -11.56
CA SER A 122 -21.04 -7.55 -12.29
C SER A 122 -21.04 -6.04 -12.10
N TYR A 123 -20.26 -5.56 -11.14
CA TYR A 123 -19.64 -4.24 -11.20
C TYR A 123 -18.14 -4.40 -11.48
N PHE A 124 -17.79 -5.15 -12.53
CA PHE A 124 -16.57 -4.86 -13.28
C PHE A 124 -16.91 -3.90 -14.41
N ASN A 125 -17.20 -2.65 -14.03
CA ASN A 125 -16.92 -1.54 -14.91
C ASN A 125 -15.41 -1.51 -15.13
N ARG A 126 -14.93 -2.08 -16.23
CA ARG A 126 -13.69 -1.61 -16.88
C ARG A 126 -13.98 -0.26 -17.56
N ASN A 127 -14.42 0.70 -16.76
CA ASN A 127 -13.97 2.05 -16.98
C ASN A 127 -12.53 2.06 -16.46
N ASN A 128 -11.66 2.86 -17.07
CA ASN A 128 -10.52 3.37 -16.33
C ASN A 128 -11.10 4.16 -15.15
N ILE A 129 -11.45 3.48 -14.06
CA ILE A 129 -11.82 4.12 -12.81
C ILE A 129 -10.48 4.68 -12.33
N THR A 130 -10.18 5.89 -12.77
CA THR A 130 -9.25 6.75 -12.08
C THR A 130 -9.74 6.83 -10.65
N ILE A 131 -9.12 6.04 -9.78
CA ILE A 131 -9.41 6.06 -8.35
C ILE A 131 -9.17 7.49 -7.91
N SER A 132 -10.22 8.16 -7.45
CA SER A 132 -10.19 9.57 -7.13
C SER A 132 -10.56 9.82 -5.70
N CYS A 133 -9.93 10.80 -5.07
CA CYS A 133 -10.32 11.27 -3.75
C CYS A 133 -10.29 12.80 -3.70
N LYS A 134 -11.11 13.38 -2.79
CA LYS A 134 -11.07 14.82 -2.56
C LYS A 134 -9.70 15.24 -2.04
N ILE A 135 -9.21 16.41 -2.46
CA ILE A 135 -7.93 16.96 -1.98
C ILE A 135 -7.92 17.05 -0.45
N ASN A 136 -9.06 17.38 0.16
CA ASN A 136 -9.19 17.51 1.62
C ASN A 136 -8.86 16.21 2.35
N ASN A 137 -9.07 15.05 1.73
CA ASN A 137 -8.80 13.75 2.33
C ASN A 137 -7.32 13.35 2.34
N VAL A 138 -6.42 14.14 1.77
CA VAL A 138 -4.99 13.78 1.61
C VAL A 138 -4.09 14.61 2.52
N LEU A 139 -3.44 13.98 3.49
CA LEU A 139 -2.44 14.63 4.33
C LEU A 139 -1.04 14.46 3.73
N LYS A 140 -0.26 15.55 3.69
CA LYS A 140 1.16 15.53 3.35
C LYS A 140 1.99 15.45 4.63
N ILE A 141 2.92 14.51 4.66
CA ILE A 141 3.64 14.14 5.88
C ILE A 141 5.11 13.89 5.52
N SER A 142 6.04 14.33 6.36
CA SER A 142 7.47 14.08 6.16
C SER A 142 7.89 12.73 6.75
N ASN A 143 8.93 12.14 6.16
CA ASN A 143 9.45 10.84 6.59
C ASN A 143 10.15 10.89 7.97
N PHE A 144 10.46 12.06 8.53
CA PHE A 144 10.94 12.15 9.91
C PHE A 144 9.88 11.71 10.93
N LEU A 145 8.61 11.60 10.52
CA LEU A 145 7.53 11.08 11.37
C LEU A 145 7.47 9.55 11.45
N SER A 146 8.54 8.84 11.05
CA SER A 146 8.75 7.42 11.28
C SER A 146 9.09 7.09 12.75
N ILE A 147 8.40 7.75 13.69
CA ILE A 147 8.67 7.76 15.13
C ILE A 147 7.63 7.00 15.97
N PHE A 148 6.69 6.32 15.32
CA PHE A 148 5.61 5.58 15.97
C PHE A 148 5.86 4.08 15.91
N TYR A 149 5.69 3.40 17.05
CA TYR A 149 6.03 1.99 17.22
C TYR A 149 4.84 1.13 17.66
N LEU A 150 4.96 -0.18 17.50
CA LEU A 150 4.04 -1.13 18.13
C LEU A 150 4.34 -1.24 19.62
N HIS A 151 3.29 -1.36 20.42
CA HIS A 151 3.41 -1.37 21.88
C HIS A 151 4.35 -2.49 22.35
N THR A 152 5.37 -2.11 23.12
CA THR A 152 6.32 -3.01 23.77
C THR A 152 6.12 -2.92 25.28
N PRO A 153 5.55 -3.94 25.92
CA PRO A 153 5.28 -3.89 27.36
C PRO A 153 6.56 -3.79 28.20
N SER A 154 7.72 -4.17 27.65
CA SER A 154 9.02 -4.05 28.33
C SER A 154 9.59 -2.63 28.41
N TYR A 155 8.99 -1.66 27.70
CA TYR A 155 9.39 -0.25 27.72
C TYR A 155 8.38 0.63 28.48
N SER A 156 7.38 0.04 29.15
CA SER A 156 6.40 0.81 29.91
C SER A 156 6.99 1.50 31.15
N ASP A 157 8.14 1.02 31.65
CA ASP A 157 8.62 1.37 33.01
C ASP A 157 10.00 2.03 33.04
N SER A 158 10.69 2.14 31.89
CA SER A 158 11.99 2.82 31.82
C SER A 158 11.83 4.22 31.25
N VAL A 159 12.08 5.23 32.08
CA VAL A 159 12.37 6.62 31.71
C VAL A 159 13.63 6.64 30.84
N LEU A 160 13.52 6.16 29.61
CA LEU A 160 14.59 6.24 28.63
C LEU A 160 14.06 7.13 27.52
N ASP A 161 14.52 8.38 27.57
CA ASP A 161 14.43 9.32 26.47
C ASP A 161 14.91 8.59 25.21
N TYR A 162 13.98 8.33 24.29
CA TYR A 162 14.33 7.67 23.04
C TYR A 162 14.67 8.74 22.02
N GLU A 163 15.86 8.64 21.45
CA GLU A 163 16.34 9.57 20.43
C GLU A 163 16.31 8.92 19.05
N PHE A 164 15.74 9.63 18.10
CA PHE A 164 15.70 9.26 16.69
C PHE A 164 16.31 10.37 15.85
N ASN A 165 17.30 10.04 15.04
CA ASN A 165 17.96 10.98 14.13
C ASN A 165 17.51 10.69 12.71
N TYR A 166 16.79 11.63 12.12
CA TYR A 166 16.45 11.61 10.71
C TYR A 166 17.37 12.55 9.94
N SER A 167 18.20 12.02 9.04
CA SER A 167 19.00 12.82 8.11
C SER A 167 18.41 12.73 6.71
N PHE A 168 18.04 13.86 6.11
CA PHE A 168 17.63 13.91 4.71
C PHE A 168 18.84 13.90 3.78
N ASN A 169 19.87 14.67 4.12
CA ASN A 169 21.17 14.74 3.47
C ASN A 169 22.22 15.20 4.50
N SER A 170 23.47 15.43 4.08
CA SER A 170 24.55 15.94 4.96
C SER A 170 24.23 17.29 5.61
N ASN A 171 23.25 18.01 5.06
CA ASN A 171 22.98 19.41 5.38
C ASN A 171 21.71 19.60 6.21
N VAL A 172 20.80 18.63 6.20
CA VAL A 172 19.51 18.70 6.90
C VAL A 172 19.29 17.45 7.74
N SER A 173 19.22 17.65 9.05
CA SER A 173 18.91 16.61 10.03
C SER A 173 17.89 17.09 11.03
N VAL A 174 17.03 16.18 11.47
CA VAL A 174 16.10 16.37 12.57
C VAL A 174 16.41 15.31 13.62
N LYS A 175 16.85 15.76 14.78
CA LYS A 175 16.95 14.95 16.00
C LYS A 175 15.62 15.04 16.74
N ILE A 176 15.08 13.89 17.13
CA ILE A 176 13.78 13.77 17.79
C ILE A 176 13.99 13.05 19.12
N SER A 177 13.67 13.71 20.23
CA SER A 177 13.82 13.15 21.58
C SER A 177 12.44 12.95 22.21
N MET A 178 12.09 11.72 22.58
CA MET A 178 10.79 11.36 23.15
C MET A 178 10.84 11.30 24.68
N LEU A 179 10.75 12.46 25.34
CA LEU A 179 10.87 12.57 26.79
C LEU A 179 9.63 12.06 27.56
N GLY A 180 8.51 11.87 26.86
CA GLY A 180 7.27 11.29 27.41
C GLY A 180 7.19 9.77 27.28
N GLY A 181 8.26 9.13 26.80
CA GLY A 181 8.30 7.73 26.43
C GLY A 181 7.86 7.47 24.98
N LEU A 182 7.95 6.21 24.57
CA LEU A 182 7.75 5.81 23.18
C LEU A 182 6.33 6.08 22.67
N LEU A 183 6.27 6.73 21.50
CA LEU A 183 5.03 6.94 20.77
C LEU A 183 4.57 5.64 20.14
N ASN A 184 3.32 5.28 20.38
CA ASN A 184 2.73 4.06 19.87
C ASN A 184 1.65 4.31 18.81
N HIS A 185 1.07 3.23 18.29
CA HIS A 185 0.00 3.29 17.30
C HIS A 185 -1.23 4.11 17.73
N PHE A 186 -1.56 4.22 19.02
CA PHE A 186 -2.62 5.11 19.51
C PHE A 186 -2.20 6.57 19.43
N ASP A 187 -0.95 6.89 19.76
CA ASP A 187 -0.43 8.26 19.68
C ASP A 187 -0.38 8.76 18.23
N LEU A 188 -0.09 7.86 17.28
CA LEU A 188 -0.23 8.14 15.85
C LEU A 188 -1.65 8.56 15.47
N MET A 189 -2.66 7.87 16.02
CA MET A 189 -4.06 8.17 15.73
C MET A 189 -4.43 9.58 16.16
N VAL A 190 -4.10 9.91 17.40
CA VAL A 190 -4.31 11.24 17.96
C VAL A 190 -3.59 12.28 17.13
N PHE A 191 -2.30 12.08 16.87
CA PHE A 191 -1.49 13.02 16.10
C PHE A 191 -2.03 13.27 14.69
N LEU A 192 -2.35 12.22 13.92
CA LEU A 192 -2.90 12.40 12.58
C LEU A 192 -4.28 13.05 12.58
N SER A 193 -5.09 12.82 13.62
CA SER A 193 -6.40 13.47 13.77
C SER A 193 -6.24 14.98 14.01
N ILE A 194 -5.24 15.39 14.80
CA ILE A 194 -4.88 16.80 15.00
C ILE A 194 -4.47 17.43 13.67
N LEU A 195 -3.59 16.79 12.90
CA LEU A 195 -3.15 17.31 11.60
C LEU A 195 -4.30 17.38 10.59
N TYR A 196 -5.21 16.42 10.62
CA TYR A 196 -6.39 16.43 9.77
C TYR A 196 -7.34 17.57 10.12
N ALA A 197 -7.62 17.78 11.40
CA ALA A 197 -8.43 18.89 11.89
C ALA A 197 -7.80 20.24 11.49
N HIS A 198 -6.49 20.43 11.74
CA HIS A 198 -5.76 21.63 11.32
C HIS A 198 -5.91 21.89 9.82
N LYS A 199 -5.78 20.86 8.99
CA LYS A 199 -5.92 21.00 7.54
C LYS A 199 -7.33 21.43 7.12
N LEU A 200 -8.36 20.93 7.79
CA LEU A 200 -9.74 21.34 7.51
C LEU A 200 -9.99 22.77 7.98
N ASP A 201 -9.47 23.14 9.14
CA ASP A 201 -9.65 24.47 9.74
C ASP A 201 -8.85 25.54 8.99
N THR A 202 -7.66 25.23 8.47
CA THR A 202 -6.84 26.17 7.68
C THR A 202 -7.46 26.59 6.35
N ILE A 203 -8.44 25.83 5.83
CA ILE A 203 -9.26 26.28 4.71
C ILE A 203 -10.09 27.52 5.11
N LEU A 204 -10.38 27.67 6.40
CA LEU A 204 -11.22 28.73 6.98
C LEU A 204 -10.39 29.79 7.71
N TYR A 205 -9.35 29.41 8.46
CA TYR A 205 -8.52 30.30 9.29
C TYR A 205 -7.04 29.85 9.33
N PRO A 206 -6.08 30.63 8.79
CA PRO A 206 -4.68 30.24 8.70
C PRO A 206 -3.93 30.49 10.02
N ASP A 207 -4.32 29.80 11.08
CA ASP A 207 -3.65 29.89 12.39
C ASP A 207 -2.87 28.61 12.72
N ASN A 208 -1.89 28.75 13.62
CA ASN A 208 -1.08 27.64 14.14
C ASN A 208 -1.81 26.83 15.23
N VAL A 209 -3.10 27.13 15.42
CA VAL A 209 -3.94 26.68 16.53
C VAL A 209 -5.06 25.80 15.98
N VAL A 210 -5.34 24.71 16.67
CA VAL A 210 -6.45 23.81 16.37
C VAL A 210 -7.25 23.58 17.63
N ASP A 211 -8.54 23.89 17.58
CA ASP A 211 -9.45 23.55 18.67
C ASP A 211 -10.05 22.16 18.40
N ILE A 212 -9.71 21.19 19.23
CA ILE A 212 -10.07 19.78 19.05
C ILE A 212 -10.87 19.30 20.24
N ASN A 213 -12.04 18.74 19.94
CA ASN A 213 -12.84 18.00 20.91
C ASN A 213 -12.54 16.50 20.77
N PHE A 214 -12.51 15.76 21.88
CA PHE A 214 -12.48 14.30 21.86
C PHE A 214 -13.58 13.68 20.98
N SER A 215 -14.74 14.35 20.82
CA SER A 215 -15.79 13.94 19.88
C SER A 215 -15.29 13.81 18.44
N ASN A 216 -14.28 14.59 18.05
CA ASN A 216 -13.70 14.54 16.70
C ASN A 216 -12.91 13.25 16.47
N ILE A 217 -12.54 12.54 17.54
CA ILE A 217 -11.85 11.25 17.52
C ILE A 217 -12.82 10.11 17.91
N SER A 218 -14.05 10.43 18.30
CA SER A 218 -15.04 9.45 18.78
C SER A 218 -15.46 8.41 17.72
N PHE A 219 -15.38 8.74 16.43
CA PHE A 219 -15.59 7.73 15.37
C PHE A 219 -14.53 6.61 15.41
N MET A 220 -13.43 6.81 16.13
CA MET A 220 -12.35 5.85 16.34
C MET A 220 -12.34 5.24 17.75
N LEU A 221 -13.08 5.81 18.71
CA LEU A 221 -13.11 5.40 20.12
C LEU A 221 -14.51 5.59 20.72
N SER A 222 -15.02 4.58 21.43
CA SER A 222 -16.24 4.77 22.23
C SER A 222 -16.04 5.86 23.29
N ASP A 223 -17.02 6.74 23.45
CA ASP A 223 -16.91 7.83 24.42
C ASP A 223 -17.09 7.31 25.85
N ASN A 224 -15.99 7.27 26.59
CA ASN A 224 -15.98 6.91 28.01
C ASN A 224 -14.76 7.54 28.71
N GLY A 225 -14.81 7.63 30.04
CA GLY A 225 -13.76 8.26 30.84
C GLY A 225 -12.37 7.64 30.63
N ARG A 226 -12.29 6.32 30.41
CA ARG A 226 -11.02 5.63 30.15
C ARG A 226 -10.38 6.05 28.84
N ASN A 227 -11.17 6.19 27.77
CA ASN A 227 -10.67 6.61 26.46
C ASN A 227 -10.32 8.09 26.43
N ARG A 228 -11.07 8.94 27.14
CA ARG A 228 -10.72 10.36 27.35
C ARG A 228 -9.40 10.51 28.10
N PHE A 229 -9.19 9.72 29.16
CA PHE A 229 -7.93 9.69 29.88
C PHE A 229 -6.75 9.22 29.01
N LYS A 230 -6.95 8.17 28.20
CA LYS A 230 -5.93 7.73 27.23
C LYS A 230 -5.59 8.81 26.20
N TYR A 231 -6.60 9.53 25.71
CA TYR A 231 -6.41 10.65 24.79
C TYR A 231 -5.57 11.77 25.42
N LEU A 232 -5.88 12.16 26.66
CA LEU A 232 -5.10 13.13 27.42
C LEU A 232 -3.65 12.69 27.61
N ASN A 233 -3.42 11.44 28.03
CA ASN A 233 -2.06 10.92 28.18
C ASN A 233 -1.30 10.90 26.85
N SER A 234 -2.00 10.67 25.73
CA SER A 234 -1.41 10.72 24.40
C SER A 234 -1.00 12.13 24.01
N LEU A 235 -1.84 13.13 24.28
CA LEU A 235 -1.49 14.55 24.09
C LEU A 235 -0.29 14.96 24.95
N GLU A 236 -0.26 14.54 26.22
CA GLU A 236 0.86 14.78 27.13
C GLU A 236 2.16 14.12 26.64
N LYS A 237 2.08 12.91 26.09
CA LYS A 237 3.23 12.25 25.47
C LYS A 237 3.72 13.02 24.25
N LEU A 238 2.82 13.41 23.36
CA LEU A 238 3.15 14.16 22.15
C LEU A 238 3.75 15.54 22.47
N SER A 239 3.31 16.20 23.53
CA SER A 239 3.88 17.50 23.95
C SER A 239 5.29 17.38 24.53
N LYS A 240 5.68 16.20 25.02
CA LYS A 240 7.03 15.90 25.52
C LYS A 240 8.00 15.39 24.43
N VAL A 241 7.59 15.38 23.16
CA VAL A 241 8.47 15.07 22.04
C VAL A 241 9.18 16.34 21.62
N HIS A 242 10.51 16.37 21.71
CA HIS A 242 11.33 17.50 21.28
C HIS A 242 11.90 17.27 19.88
N LEU A 243 11.84 18.32 19.05
CA LEU A 243 12.44 18.37 17.72
C LEU A 243 13.61 19.35 17.76
N HIS A 244 14.77 18.89 17.33
CA HIS A 244 15.94 19.70 17.08
C HIS A 244 16.35 19.56 15.61
N SER A 245 16.00 20.53 14.77
CA SER A 245 16.36 20.52 13.35
C SER A 245 17.59 21.39 13.10
N PHE A 246 18.44 20.97 12.18
CA PHE A 246 19.59 21.74 11.71
C PHE A 246 19.59 21.75 10.17
N SER A 247 19.81 22.92 9.57
CA SER A 247 19.96 23.13 8.13
C SER A 247 21.16 24.02 7.81
N SER A 248 22.15 23.51 7.07
CA SER A 248 23.37 24.25 6.70
C SER A 248 23.26 25.04 5.38
N SER A 249 22.23 24.81 4.55
CA SER A 249 22.03 25.55 3.29
C SER A 249 20.91 26.58 3.37
N LYS A 250 21.14 27.75 2.74
CA LYS A 250 20.13 28.79 2.49
C LYS A 250 19.04 28.34 1.52
N GLU A 251 19.27 27.29 0.74
CA GLU A 251 18.28 26.75 -0.19
C GLU A 251 17.65 25.46 0.36
N SER A 252 16.33 25.59 0.60
CA SER A 252 15.31 24.59 0.29
C SER A 252 15.25 23.30 1.14
N LEU A 253 14.75 23.47 2.38
CA LEU A 253 13.50 22.85 2.87
C LEU A 253 12.59 23.89 3.59
N LEU A 254 13.02 25.16 3.62
CA LEU A 254 12.57 26.23 4.51
C LEU A 254 12.49 27.59 3.78
N SER A 255 11.98 27.64 2.55
CA SER A 255 12.04 28.86 1.73
C SER A 255 10.89 29.83 2.01
N THR A 256 11.06 30.70 3.00
CA THR A 256 10.55 32.10 3.03
C THR A 256 11.21 32.82 4.20
N PHE A 257 12.46 33.27 4.06
CA PHE A 257 13.02 34.48 4.70
C PHE A 257 14.46 34.66 4.17
N LEU A 258 14.65 35.62 3.27
CA LEU A 258 15.96 36.05 2.79
C LEU A 258 16.61 36.94 3.86
N GLY A 259 17.37 36.35 4.78
CA GLY A 259 18.37 37.05 5.60
C GLY A 259 19.74 37.05 4.91
N PRO A 260 20.64 38.00 5.18
CA PRO A 260 21.96 38.06 4.55
C PRO A 260 22.85 36.86 4.96
N SER A 261 23.83 36.54 4.11
CA SER A 261 24.91 35.52 4.24
C SER A 261 25.01 34.66 5.52
N GLY A 262 24.95 33.32 5.37
CA GLY A 262 25.62 32.39 6.30
C GLY A 262 24.82 31.79 7.47
N CYS A 263 23.51 32.01 7.60
CA CYS A 263 22.76 31.50 8.76
C CYS A 263 22.38 30.02 8.61
N ALA A 264 22.86 29.17 9.53
CA ALA A 264 22.28 27.85 9.77
C ALA A 264 20.89 28.02 10.39
N TYR A 265 19.86 27.42 9.81
CA TYR A 265 18.52 27.45 10.38
C TYR A 265 18.39 26.29 11.36
N SER A 266 18.19 26.60 12.64
CA SER A 266 17.92 25.61 13.67
C SER A 266 16.60 25.88 14.36
N PHE A 267 15.75 24.86 14.47
CA PHE A 267 14.56 24.87 15.32
C PHE A 267 14.85 23.97 16.52
N SER A 268 14.48 24.42 17.71
CA SER A 268 14.48 23.63 18.92
C SER A 268 13.17 23.90 19.66
N GLY A 269 12.35 22.88 19.86
CA GLY A 269 11.06 23.02 20.50
C GLY A 269 10.31 21.70 20.59
N THR A 270 9.12 21.71 21.18
CA THR A 270 8.26 20.53 21.26
C THR A 270 7.54 20.29 19.93
N LEU A 271 7.08 19.06 19.70
CA LEU A 271 6.28 18.68 18.54
C LEU A 271 4.96 19.46 18.50
N LEU A 272 4.31 19.58 19.66
CA LEU A 272 3.11 20.37 19.90
C LEU A 272 3.06 20.85 21.35
N SER A 273 2.19 21.82 21.63
CA SER A 273 1.73 22.12 22.98
C SER A 273 0.20 22.15 23.00
N PHE A 274 -0.42 22.05 24.17
CA PHE A 274 -1.86 22.10 24.27
C PHE A 274 -2.34 22.73 25.58
N GLU A 275 -3.54 23.30 25.53
CA GLU A 275 -4.26 23.86 26.66
C GLU A 275 -5.65 23.23 26.75
N GLN A 276 -6.07 22.87 27.97
CA GLN A 276 -7.42 22.35 28.19
C GLN A 276 -8.40 23.51 28.36
N ILE A 277 -9.32 23.67 27.41
CA ILE A 277 -10.30 24.77 27.41
C ILE A 277 -11.49 24.44 28.33
N SER A 278 -11.90 23.17 28.41
CA SER A 278 -13.02 22.75 29.27
C SER A 278 -12.71 21.50 30.09
N THR A 279 -13.06 21.55 31.37
CA THR A 279 -12.98 20.44 32.33
C THR A 279 -14.33 19.75 32.55
N LYS A 280 -15.44 20.38 32.17
CA LYS A 280 -16.80 19.82 32.29
C LYS A 280 -17.24 19.16 31.00
N SER A 281 -17.61 17.87 31.09
CA SER A 281 -18.25 16.93 30.13
C SER A 281 -17.76 16.86 28.67
N LEU A 282 -17.23 17.95 28.09
CA LEU A 282 -16.57 18.03 26.79
C LEU A 282 -15.07 18.16 27.05
N THR A 283 -14.27 17.31 26.42
CA THR A 283 -12.79 17.37 26.51
C THR A 283 -12.28 18.19 25.34
N ASN A 284 -12.46 19.50 25.44
CA ASN A 284 -11.98 20.46 24.45
C ASN A 284 -10.55 20.86 24.76
N MET A 285 -9.69 20.72 23.76
CA MET A 285 -8.27 21.02 23.82
C MET A 285 -7.94 22.02 22.73
N ARG A 286 -7.18 23.05 23.07
CA ARG A 286 -6.51 23.90 22.11
C ARG A 286 -5.12 23.36 21.88
N VAL A 287 -4.77 23.01 20.65
CA VAL A 287 -3.47 22.45 20.29
C VAL A 287 -2.71 23.46 19.44
N TYR A 288 -1.45 23.70 19.80
CA TYR A 288 -0.52 24.55 19.07
C TYR A 288 0.51 23.67 18.37
N LEU A 289 0.54 23.74 17.05
CA LEU A 289 1.49 22.98 16.25
C LEU A 289 2.82 23.73 16.12
N SER A 290 3.93 23.00 16.22
CA SER A 290 5.26 23.58 16.02
C SER A 290 5.51 23.95 14.56
N GLU A 291 6.37 24.95 14.36
CA GLU A 291 6.71 25.47 13.04
C GLU A 291 7.19 24.38 12.03
N PRO A 292 8.01 23.37 12.42
CA PRO A 292 8.38 22.30 11.50
C PRO A 292 7.19 21.49 10.97
N ILE A 293 6.15 21.31 11.80
CA ILE A 293 4.94 20.58 11.41
C ILE A 293 4.09 21.40 10.45
N LEU A 294 3.93 22.70 10.71
CA LEU A 294 3.19 23.60 9.81
C LEU A 294 3.86 23.69 8.43
N LYS A 295 5.18 23.82 8.41
CA LYS A 295 5.97 23.81 7.17
C LYS A 295 5.91 22.47 6.45
N MET A 296 5.86 21.37 7.18
CA MET A 296 5.67 20.04 6.58
C MET A 296 4.35 19.96 5.79
N LEU A 297 3.27 20.53 6.31
CA LEU A 297 1.96 20.50 5.64
C LEU A 297 1.94 21.29 4.32
N THR A 298 2.84 22.28 4.16
CA THR A 298 2.96 23.12 2.96
C THR A 298 4.00 22.62 1.95
N LEU A 299 4.65 21.47 2.20
CA LEU A 299 5.69 20.92 1.33
C LEU A 299 5.20 20.69 -0.12
N LYS A 300 6.01 21.16 -1.06
CA LYS A 300 5.83 20.91 -2.51
C LYS A 300 6.52 19.63 -2.96
N ASN A 301 7.64 19.28 -2.33
CA ASN A 301 8.49 18.13 -2.66
C ASN A 301 8.84 17.35 -1.38
N ASN A 302 9.31 16.11 -1.54
CA ASN A 302 9.82 15.27 -0.43
C ASN A 302 8.83 15.03 0.71
N TYR A 303 7.58 14.73 0.35
CA TYR A 303 6.53 14.36 1.27
C TYR A 303 5.99 12.97 0.92
N SER A 304 5.49 12.31 1.94
CA SER A 304 4.64 11.13 1.88
C SER A 304 3.19 11.54 1.98
N ILE A 305 2.32 10.79 1.30
CA ILE A 305 0.88 11.03 1.30
C ILE A 305 0.23 10.06 2.27
N VAL A 306 -0.75 10.52 3.04
CA VAL A 306 -1.69 9.69 3.79
C VAL A 306 -3.09 9.99 3.33
N ASN A 307 -3.80 8.98 2.83
CA ASN A 307 -5.21 9.09 2.52
C ASN A 307 -6.04 8.88 3.79
N TRP A 308 -6.76 9.91 4.22
CA TRP A 308 -7.59 9.89 5.42
C TRP A 308 -8.75 8.91 5.33
N LEU A 309 -9.36 8.73 4.14
CA LEU A 309 -10.45 7.76 3.97
C LEU A 309 -9.95 6.33 4.17
N SER A 310 -8.82 5.99 3.55
CA SER A 310 -8.21 4.66 3.74
C SER A 310 -7.67 4.46 5.16
N PHE A 311 -7.15 5.51 5.78
CA PHE A 311 -6.70 5.45 7.16
C PHE A 311 -7.86 5.22 8.16
N SER A 312 -8.96 5.93 7.98
CA SER A 312 -10.15 5.85 8.84
C SER A 312 -10.96 4.57 8.64
N SER A 313 -10.99 4.02 7.43
CA SER A 313 -11.71 2.78 7.10
C SER A 313 -11.11 1.53 7.76
N ILE A 314 -9.82 1.55 8.10
CA ILE A 314 -9.15 0.47 8.83
C ILE A 314 -9.63 0.51 10.29
N SER A 315 -10.13 -0.60 10.83
CA SER A 315 -10.67 -0.65 12.20
C SER A 315 -9.60 -0.75 13.29
N SER A 316 -8.52 -1.50 13.05
CA SER A 316 -7.46 -1.74 14.04
C SER A 316 -6.40 -0.65 14.04
N TYR A 317 -6.12 -0.08 15.21
CA TYR A 317 -5.07 0.93 15.38
C TYR A 317 -3.68 0.42 15.00
N GLN A 318 -3.39 -0.86 15.24
CA GLN A 318 -2.12 -1.47 14.86
C GLN A 318 -1.98 -1.56 13.35
N ILE A 319 -3.06 -1.88 12.64
CA ILE A 319 -3.07 -1.94 11.17
C ILE A 319 -2.97 -0.54 10.58
N ARG A 320 -3.58 0.47 11.22
CA ARG A 320 -3.39 1.88 10.84
C ARG A 320 -1.93 2.33 10.90
N LEU A 321 -1.19 1.89 11.93
CA LEU A 321 0.27 2.10 11.99
C LEU A 321 1.00 1.39 10.85
N LEU A 322 0.62 0.16 10.52
CA LEU A 322 1.22 -0.58 9.40
C LEU A 322 0.93 0.09 8.05
N TYR A 323 -0.29 0.57 7.83
CA TYR A 323 -0.65 1.37 6.67
C TYR A 323 0.18 2.67 6.61
N PHE A 324 0.30 3.37 7.74
CA PHE A 324 1.12 4.58 7.83
C PHE A 324 2.59 4.29 7.51
N TYR A 325 3.13 3.16 7.97
CA TYR A 325 4.47 2.71 7.60
C TYR A 325 4.62 2.56 6.07
N PHE A 326 3.65 1.96 5.38
CA PHE A 326 3.70 1.87 3.91
C PHE A 326 3.59 3.25 3.23
N CYS A 327 2.80 4.17 3.79
CA CYS A 327 2.73 5.56 3.30
C CYS A 327 4.10 6.26 3.27
N LEU A 328 4.94 6.01 4.28
CA LEU A 328 6.27 6.61 4.39
C LEU A 328 7.33 5.93 3.50
N HIS A 329 7.18 4.63 3.24
CA HIS A 329 8.23 3.80 2.61
C HIS A 329 7.97 3.46 1.15
N VAL A 330 6.74 3.59 0.66
CA VAL A 330 6.34 3.22 -0.71
C VAL A 330 6.02 4.46 -1.54
N LYS A 331 6.79 4.63 -2.62
CA LYS A 331 6.55 5.67 -3.62
C LYS A 331 5.49 5.20 -4.64
N VAL A 332 4.78 6.16 -5.24
CA VAL A 332 3.89 5.86 -6.37
C VAL A 332 4.71 5.23 -7.50
N SER A 333 4.34 4.02 -7.89
CA SER A 333 5.07 3.23 -8.89
C SER A 333 4.16 2.20 -9.53
N ARG A 334 4.48 1.79 -10.76
CA ARG A 334 3.82 0.65 -11.42
C ARG A 334 4.23 -0.70 -10.79
N TYR A 335 5.38 -0.73 -10.13
CA TYR A 335 6.00 -1.94 -9.59
C TYR A 335 5.71 -2.11 -8.10
N PHE A 336 5.61 -3.37 -7.68
CA PHE A 336 5.50 -3.72 -6.26
C PHE A 336 6.86 -3.61 -5.56
N GLN A 337 6.84 -3.06 -4.35
CA GLN A 337 7.96 -3.11 -3.41
C GLN A 337 7.73 -4.23 -2.40
N THR A 338 8.75 -5.06 -2.18
CA THR A 338 8.65 -6.21 -1.27
C THR A 338 9.18 -5.86 0.12
N PHE A 339 8.40 -6.17 1.14
CA PHE A 339 8.77 -6.00 2.55
C PHE A 339 8.78 -7.36 3.24
N LEU A 340 9.96 -7.76 3.73
CA LEU A 340 10.11 -8.96 4.55
C LEU A 340 9.48 -8.72 5.93
N VAL A 341 8.83 -9.74 6.49
CA VAL A 341 8.29 -9.69 7.86
C VAL A 341 9.36 -9.27 8.87
N ASP A 342 10.58 -9.78 8.69
CA ASP A 342 11.71 -9.50 9.59
C ASP A 342 12.10 -8.02 9.58
N ARG A 343 12.07 -7.39 8.41
CA ARG A 343 12.32 -5.96 8.27
C ARG A 343 11.22 -5.13 8.93
N ILE A 344 9.95 -5.47 8.69
CA ILE A 344 8.81 -4.78 9.31
C ILE A 344 8.86 -4.89 10.83
N VAL A 345 9.25 -6.05 11.37
CA VAL A 345 9.43 -6.23 12.82
C VAL A 345 10.52 -5.32 13.36
N ASN A 346 11.65 -5.21 12.68
CA ASN A 346 12.76 -4.35 13.11
C ASN A 346 12.39 -2.86 13.03
N ASP A 347 11.61 -2.47 12.03
CA ASP A 347 11.23 -1.07 11.84
C ASP A 347 10.11 -0.64 12.81
N LEU A 348 9.14 -1.52 13.11
CA LEU A 348 7.97 -1.19 13.95
C LEU A 348 8.12 -1.53 15.42
N TYR A 349 9.11 -2.34 15.79
CA TYR A 349 9.41 -2.64 17.19
C TYR A 349 10.84 -2.22 17.54
N ILE A 350 11.00 -1.54 18.68
CA ILE A 350 12.32 -1.29 19.23
C ILE A 350 12.97 -2.62 19.65
N SER A 351 14.28 -2.69 19.41
CA SER A 351 15.16 -3.86 19.53
C SER A 351 14.71 -4.85 20.61
N ALA A 352 14.56 -6.12 20.19
CA ALA A 352 14.14 -7.21 21.07
C ALA A 352 15.35 -7.85 21.76
N SER A 353 15.29 -8.02 23.08
CA SER A 353 16.35 -8.69 23.85
C SER A 353 16.31 -10.24 23.78
N GLY A 354 15.25 -10.87 23.21
CA GLY A 354 15.14 -12.34 23.19
C GLY A 354 14.36 -12.96 22.03
N GLN A 355 14.72 -14.19 21.62
CA GLN A 355 14.17 -14.90 20.46
C GLN A 355 12.66 -15.22 20.58
N SER A 356 12.16 -15.53 21.77
CA SER A 356 10.72 -15.79 22.02
C SER A 356 9.87 -14.55 21.72
N SER A 357 10.36 -13.37 22.09
CA SER A 357 9.71 -12.10 21.81
C SER A 357 9.69 -11.79 20.31
N ILE A 358 10.77 -12.09 19.58
CA ILE A 358 10.84 -11.94 18.12
C ILE A 358 9.82 -12.84 17.43
N ARG A 359 9.71 -14.11 17.84
CA ARG A 359 8.73 -15.04 17.25
C ARG A 359 7.29 -14.55 17.44
N SER A 360 6.96 -14.06 18.64
CA SER A 360 5.65 -13.46 18.94
C SER A 360 5.38 -12.21 18.09
N ARG A 361 6.37 -11.31 17.97
CA ARG A 361 6.29 -10.10 17.12
C ARG A 361 6.08 -10.46 15.65
N LYS A 362 6.86 -11.41 15.10
CA LYS A 362 6.68 -11.92 13.72
C LYS A 362 5.27 -12.48 13.52
N PHE A 363 4.74 -13.24 14.48
CA PHE A 363 3.38 -13.76 14.40
C PHE A 363 2.33 -12.63 14.37
N ARG A 364 2.47 -11.61 15.23
CA ARG A 364 1.59 -10.43 15.23
C ARG A 364 1.65 -9.67 13.91
N ILE A 365 2.85 -9.40 13.38
CA ILE A 365 3.02 -8.76 12.07
C ILE A 365 2.36 -9.59 10.96
N ARG A 366 2.52 -10.91 10.94
CA ARG A 366 1.83 -11.76 9.94
C ARG A 366 0.31 -11.63 10.01
N ARG A 367 -0.27 -11.60 11.22
CA ARG A 367 -1.72 -11.37 11.39
C ARG A 367 -2.14 -9.99 10.89
N MET A 368 -1.33 -8.96 11.14
CA MET A 368 -1.59 -7.61 10.64
C MET A 368 -1.49 -7.54 9.11
N LEU A 369 -0.51 -8.23 8.50
CA LEU A 369 -0.37 -8.33 7.05
C LEU A 369 -1.54 -9.08 6.40
N GLN A 370 -2.01 -10.16 7.02
CA GLN A 370 -3.23 -10.83 6.56
C GLN A 370 -4.42 -9.88 6.64
N SER A 371 -4.60 -9.22 7.80
CA SER A 371 -5.76 -8.35 8.00
C SER A 371 -5.76 -7.11 7.11
N ILE A 372 -4.60 -6.52 6.78
CA ILE A 372 -4.55 -5.39 5.84
C ILE A 372 -4.89 -5.84 4.42
N TYR A 373 -4.41 -7.03 4.01
CA TYR A 373 -4.75 -7.64 2.73
C TYR A 373 -6.25 -7.95 2.62
N ASP A 374 -6.85 -8.52 3.67
CA ASP A 374 -8.29 -8.81 3.72
C ASP A 374 -9.12 -7.50 3.63
N SER A 375 -8.60 -6.40 4.19
CA SER A 375 -9.25 -5.08 4.14
C SER A 375 -8.93 -4.24 2.90
N GLN A 376 -8.20 -4.78 1.91
CA GLN A 376 -7.67 -3.99 0.79
C GLN A 376 -8.75 -3.27 -0.03
N GLN A 377 -9.97 -3.81 -0.10
CA GLN A 377 -11.08 -3.17 -0.81
C GLN A 377 -11.46 -1.80 -0.22
N ASN A 378 -11.14 -1.55 1.05
CA ASN A 378 -11.39 -0.28 1.75
C ASN A 378 -10.19 0.69 1.65
N ILE A 379 -9.10 0.28 1.01
CA ILE A 379 -7.86 1.04 0.87
C ILE A 379 -7.71 1.39 -0.61
N ILE A 380 -7.82 2.69 -0.93
CA ILE A 380 -7.92 3.13 -2.33
C ILE A 380 -6.57 3.47 -2.96
N ASP A 381 -5.53 3.67 -2.14
CA ASP A 381 -4.21 4.11 -2.60
C ASP A 381 -3.14 3.02 -2.60
N PHE A 382 -3.47 1.79 -2.18
CA PHE A 382 -2.53 0.66 -2.15
C PHE A 382 -3.11 -0.65 -2.65
N ASP A 383 -2.27 -1.41 -3.34
CA ASP A 383 -2.48 -2.83 -3.63
C ASP A 383 -1.53 -3.69 -2.82
N PHE A 384 -2.04 -4.80 -2.29
CA PHE A 384 -1.30 -5.72 -1.44
C PHE A 384 -1.26 -7.12 -2.04
N GLN A 385 -0.10 -7.78 -1.96
CA GLN A 385 0.05 -9.19 -2.32
C GLN A 385 0.88 -9.92 -1.26
N LEU A 386 0.31 -10.96 -0.66
CA LEU A 386 1.02 -11.77 0.33
C LEU A 386 1.90 -12.82 -0.35
N ILE A 387 3.13 -12.97 0.14
CA ILE A 387 4.06 -14.01 -0.28
C ILE A 387 4.23 -14.99 0.87
N PHE A 388 3.92 -16.25 0.61
CA PHE A 388 4.05 -17.33 1.56
C PHE A 388 5.40 -18.04 1.41
N SER A 389 5.93 -18.55 2.51
CA SER A 389 7.13 -19.38 2.52
C SER A 389 6.93 -20.62 1.66
N SER A 390 7.95 -20.95 0.85
CA SER A 390 7.98 -22.15 0.00
C SER A 390 8.20 -23.47 0.76
N CYS A 391 8.39 -23.42 2.08
CA CYS A 391 8.70 -24.58 2.90
C CYS A 391 7.46 -25.48 3.11
N SER A 392 7.58 -26.77 2.75
CA SER A 392 6.50 -27.77 2.74
C SER A 392 5.88 -28.06 4.11
N SER A 393 6.61 -27.83 5.21
CA SER A 393 6.17 -28.18 6.56
C SER A 393 5.35 -27.11 7.27
N LYS A 394 5.50 -25.82 6.92
CA LYS A 394 4.77 -24.69 7.52
C LYS A 394 4.62 -23.55 6.51
N ARG A 395 3.40 -23.37 5.97
CA ARG A 395 3.06 -22.22 5.15
C ARG A 395 2.78 -21.01 6.04
N PHE A 396 3.66 -20.02 6.01
CA PHE A 396 3.46 -18.75 6.72
C PHE A 396 3.76 -17.57 5.80
N ILE A 397 3.21 -16.40 6.11
CA ILE A 397 3.51 -15.16 5.37
C ILE A 397 4.97 -14.79 5.61
N GLN A 398 5.79 -14.85 4.55
CA GLN A 398 7.21 -14.49 4.56
C GLN A 398 7.41 -12.99 4.30
N SER A 399 6.63 -12.45 3.37
CA SER A 399 6.72 -11.05 2.96
C SER A 399 5.42 -10.56 2.36
N ILE A 400 5.31 -9.24 2.21
CA ILE A 400 4.22 -8.58 1.49
C ILE A 400 4.81 -7.75 0.35
N LYS A 401 4.17 -7.80 -0.80
CA LYS A 401 4.38 -6.89 -1.92
C LYS A 401 3.35 -5.78 -1.79
N VAL A 402 3.81 -4.53 -1.81
CA VAL A 402 2.98 -3.34 -1.70
C VAL A 402 3.23 -2.45 -2.91
N ARG A 403 2.16 -2.01 -3.57
CA ARG A 403 2.22 -1.05 -4.66
C ARG A 403 1.33 0.13 -4.30
N ARG A 404 1.84 1.35 -4.49
CA ARG A 404 1.05 2.56 -4.29
C ARG A 404 0.46 3.02 -5.62
N SER A 405 -0.86 3.08 -5.67
CA SER A 405 -1.63 3.50 -6.84
C SER A 405 -1.66 5.03 -6.96
N LYS A 406 -1.66 5.52 -8.20
CA LYS A 406 -1.83 6.96 -8.47
C LYS A 406 -3.30 7.31 -8.26
N VAL A 407 -3.60 8.09 -7.22
CA VAL A 407 -4.95 8.59 -6.95
C VAL A 407 -5.12 9.97 -7.58
N VAL A 408 -6.20 10.15 -8.34
CA VAL A 408 -6.57 11.46 -8.92
C VAL A 408 -7.20 12.32 -7.84
N LEU A 409 -6.68 13.52 -7.63
CA LEU A 409 -7.21 14.43 -6.63
C LEU A 409 -8.27 15.33 -7.28
N ILE A 410 -9.47 15.36 -6.68
CA ILE A 410 -10.60 16.19 -7.13
C ILE A 410 -10.79 17.30 -6.09
N ASN A 411 -11.10 18.52 -6.54
CA ASN A 411 -11.46 19.64 -5.66
C ASN A 411 -12.83 19.42 -5.01
#